data_AF-A0A1I7W999-F1
#
_entry.id   AF-A0A1I7W999-F1
#
_cell.length_a   1.000
_cell.length_b   1.000
_cell.length_c   1.000
_cell.angle_alpha   90.00
_cell.angle_beta   90.00
_cell.angle_gamma   90.00
#
_symmetry.space_group_name_H-M   'P 1'
#
loop_
_entity.id
_entity.type
_entity.pdbx_description
1 polymer ?
#
loop_
_entity_poly.entity_id
_entity_poly.type
_entity_poly.pdbx_seq_one_letter_code
_entity_poly.pdbx_strand_id
1 'polypeptide(L)' 'MTTTRLGLKKGRGETRICKVHQSPCLPESEASFAITAQGVDDAKE' A
#
# COMPACT_ATOMS: atom_id res chain seq x y z
N MET A 1 -14.23 2.81 15.25
CA MET A 1 -14.46 3.28 13.87
C MET A 1 -13.19 3.97 13.40
N THR A 2 -12.65 3.62 12.23
CA THR A 2 -11.41 4.22 11.69
C THR A 2 -11.75 5.15 10.54
N THR A 3 -11.00 6.24 10.36
CA THR A 3 -11.20 7.14 9.22
C THR A 3 -10.75 6.51 7.90
N THR A 4 -9.58 5.86 7.89
CA THR A 4 -9.06 5.17 6.70
C THR A 4 -8.50 3.82 7.10
N ARG A 5 -8.96 2.76 6.42
CA ARG A 5 -8.47 1.39 6.61
C ARG A 5 -7.73 0.95 5.36
N LEU A 6 -6.44 0.68 5.53
CA LEU A 6 -5.55 0.18 4.49
C LEU A 6 -5.24 -1.30 4.72
N GLY A 7 -5.24 -2.09 3.66
CA GLY A 7 -4.79 -3.47 3.66
C GLY A 7 -3.42 -3.58 3.02
N LEU A 8 -2.46 -4.20 3.72
CA LEU A 8 -1.11 -4.40 3.21
C LEU A 8 -0.92 -5.87 2.83
N LYS A 9 -0.50 -6.14 1.59
CA LYS A 9 -0.20 -7.47 1.07
C LYS A 9 1.27 -7.55 0.64
N LYS A 10 1.91 -8.68 0.94
CA LYS A 10 3.26 -8.99 0.46
C LYS A 10 3.23 -9.26 -1.05
N GLY A 11 4.03 -8.53 -1.81
CA GLY A 11 4.27 -8.77 -3.24
C GLY A 11 5.50 -9.64 -3.48
N ARG A 12 6.05 -9.59 -4.70
CA ARG A 12 7.30 -10.27 -5.07
C ARG A 12 8.51 -9.46 -4.57
N GLY A 13 9.47 -10.13 -3.95
CA GLY A 13 10.69 -9.48 -3.43
C GLY A 13 10.37 -8.37 -2.42
N GLU A 14 10.86 -7.17 -2.70
CA GLU A 14 10.71 -5.98 -1.87
C GLU A 14 9.36 -5.27 -2.05
N THR A 15 8.61 -5.61 -3.10
CA THR A 15 7.32 -4.99 -3.41
C THR A 15 6.24 -5.38 -2.41
N ARG A 16 5.35 -4.44 -2.12
CA ARG A 16 4.15 -4.53 -1.28
C ARG A 16 3.00 -3.85 -2.01
N ILE A 17 1.80 -4.30 -1.71
CA ILE A 17 0.57 -3.74 -2.27
C ILE A 17 -0.24 -3.17 -1.11
N CYS A 18 -0.62 -1.90 -1.22
CA CYS A 18 -1.54 -1.23 -0.31
C CYS A 18 -2.89 -1.08 -1.00
N LYS A 19 -3.96 -1.59 -0.38
CA LYS A 19 -5.33 -1.41 -0.85
C LYS A 19 -6.14 -0.55 0.11
N VAL A 20 -6.87 0.43 -0.41
CA VAL A 20 -7.88 1.16 0.36
C VAL A 20 -9.08 0.24 0.55
N HIS A 21 -9.32 -0.22 1.77
CA HIS A 21 -10.50 -1.01 2.11
C HIS A 21 -11.70 -0.14 2.46
N GLN A 22 -11.45 1.00 3.12
CA GLN A 22 -12.51 1.89 3.57
C GLN A 22 -11.91 3.28 3.80
N SER A 23 -12.53 4.31 3.21
CA SER A 23 -12.21 5.71 3.44
C SER A 23 -13.43 6.57 3.10
N PRO A 24 -13.71 7.67 3.83
CA PRO A 24 -14.81 8.58 3.51
C PRO A 24 -14.57 9.40 2.24
N CYS A 25 -13.32 9.50 1.78
CA CYS A 25 -12.93 10.42 0.71
C CYS A 25 -11.94 9.84 -0.32
N LEU A 26 -11.50 8.59 -0.15
CA LEU A 26 -10.60 7.93 -1.10
C LEU A 26 -11.34 6.78 -1.79
N PRO A 27 -11.14 6.59 -3.10
CA PRO A 27 -11.70 5.45 -3.81
C PRO A 27 -11.09 4.13 -3.31
N GLU A 28 -11.80 3.02 -3.53
CA GLU A 28 -11.26 1.67 -3.33
C GLU A 28 -10.24 1.35 -4.43
N SER A 29 -8.99 1.82 -4.24
CA SER A 29 -7.87 1.61 -5.17
C SER A 29 -6.74 0.81 -4.51
N GLU A 30 -5.79 0.37 -5.33
CA GLU A 30 -4.55 -0.25 -4.88
C GLU A 30 -3.33 0.44 -5.46
N ALA A 31 -2.22 0.41 -4.71
CA ALA A 31 -0.94 0.97 -5.10
C ALA A 31 0.20 0.03 -4.68
N SER A 32 1.25 -0.02 -5.49
CA SER A 32 2.46 -0.79 -5.21
C SER A 32 3.55 0.11 -4.64
N PHE A 33 4.26 -0.36 -3.62
CA PHE A 33 5.43 0.30 -3.02
C PHE A 33 6.52 -0.72 -2.71
N ALA A 34 7.75 -0.29 -2.48
CA ALA A 34 8.85 -1.15 -2.06
C ALA A 34 9.25 -0.85 -0.60
N ILE A 35 9.74 -1.89 0.09
CA ILE A 35 10.44 -1.73 1.37
C ILE A 35 11.92 -2.05 1.13
N THR A 36 12.76 -1.02 1.21
CA THR A 36 14.21 -1.08 1.00
C THR A 36 14.96 -0.92 2.33
N ALA A 37 16.28 -1.02 2.32
CA ALA A 37 17.10 -0.76 3.50
C ALA A 37 17.00 0.70 3.99
N GLN A 38 16.59 1.62 3.12
CA GLN A 38 16.42 3.04 3.37
C GLN A 38 15.00 3.40 3.85
N GLY A 39 14.05 2.45 3.78
CA GLY A 39 12.67 2.63 4.23
C GLY A 39 11.66 2.33 3.13
N VAL A 40 10.60 3.13 3.05
CA VAL A 40 9.55 3.02 2.03
C VAL A 40 10.00 3.80 0.80
N ASP A 41 9.91 3.16 -0.36
CA ASP A 41 10.25 3.75 -1.66
C ASP A 41 9.20 3.35 -2.70
N ASP A 42 9.22 3.99 -3.85
CA ASP A 42 8.37 3.61 -4.97
C ASP A 42 8.75 2.20 -5.47
N ALA A 43 7.73 1.41 -5.83
CA ALA A 43 7.97 0.12 -6.45
C ALA A 43 8.68 0.34 -7.80
N LYS A 44 9.84 -0.29 -7.99
CA LYS A 44 10.47 -0.38 -9.30
C LYS A 44 9.57 -1.22 -10.21
N GLU A 45 9.24 -0.68 -11.37
CA GLU A 45 8.41 -1.35 -12.39
C GLU A 45 9.03 -2.69 -12.84
#